data_AF-A0A537NQ62-F1
#
_entry.id   AF-A0A537NQ62-F1
#
_cell.length_a   1.000
_cell.length_b   1.000
_cell.length_c   1.000
_cell.angle_alpha   90.00
_cell.angle_beta   90.00
_cell.angle_gamma   90.00
#
_symmetry.space_group_name_H-M   'P 1'
#
loop_
_entity.id
_entity.type
_entity.pdbx_description
1 polymer ?
#
loop_
_entity_poly.entity_id
_entity_poly.type
_entity_poly.pdbx_seq_one_letter_code
_entity_poly.pdbx_strand_id
1 'polypeptide(L)' 'MPFLLALLLYAGFAVFWVWILSFTPLSRAYPFVALAFALTPLLGGLLFAEPISLRLLLGILLILAGLFLVAA' A
#
# COMPACT_ATOMS: atom_id res chain seq x y z
N MET A 1 -22.47 -3.04 -11.82
CA MET A 1 -21.93 -4.39 -11.57
C MET A 1 -20.47 -4.46 -11.04
N PRO A 2 -19.56 -3.47 -11.23
CA PRO A 2 -18.24 -3.53 -10.59
C PRO A 2 -18.24 -3.10 -9.10
N PHE A 3 -19.20 -2.27 -8.68
CA PHE A 3 -19.25 -1.75 -7.31
C PHE A 3 -19.47 -2.84 -6.24
N LEU A 4 -20.38 -3.80 -6.48
CA LEU A 4 -20.63 -4.90 -5.54
C LEU A 4 -19.39 -5.80 -5.39
N LEU A 5 -18.68 -6.05 -6.49
CA LEU A 5 -17.42 -6.80 -6.45
C LEU A 5 -16.35 -6.05 -5.66
N ALA A 6 -16.21 -4.73 -5.87
CA ALA A 6 -15.29 -3.90 -5.09
C ALA A 6 -15.64 -3.92 -3.59
N LEU A 7 -16.93 -3.90 -3.24
CA LEU A 7 -17.39 -3.98 -1.86
C LEU A 7 -17.03 -5.33 -1.23
N LEU A 8 -17.25 -6.44 -1.93
CA LEU A 8 -16.89 -7.78 -1.47
C LEU A 8 -15.37 -7.93 -1.28
N LEU A 9 -14.57 -7.42 -2.22
CA LEU A 9 -13.11 -7.42 -2.12
C LEU A 9 -12.64 -6.58 -0.93
N TYR A 10 -13.22 -5.40 -0.72
CA TYR A 10 -12.85 -4.53 0.41
C TYR A 10 -13.21 -5.16 1.76
N ALA A 11 -14.40 -5.76 1.87
CA ALA A 11 -14.81 -6.50 3.06
C ALA A 11 -13.88 -7.69 3.35
N GLY A 12 -13.53 -8.47 2.31
CA GLY A 12 -12.56 -9.56 2.43
C GLY A 12 -11.19 -9.06 2.89
N PHE A 13 -10.68 -7.98 2.28
CA PHE A 13 -9.42 -7.37 2.67
C PHE A 13 -9.42 -6.92 4.13
N ALA A 14 -10.51 -6.31 4.61
CA ALA A 14 -10.65 -5.90 6.00
C ALA A 14 -10.60 -7.09 6.96
N VAL A 15 -11.30 -8.19 6.65
CA VAL A 15 -11.26 -9.42 7.45
C VAL A 15 -9.85 -9.99 7.49
N PHE A 16 -9.19 -10.14 6.33
CA PHE A 16 -7.82 -10.65 6.27
C PHE A 16 -6.83 -9.76 7.01
N TRP A 17 -6.98 -8.44 6.93
CA TRP A 17 -6.12 -7.50 7.63
C TRP A 17 -6.25 -7.62 9.14
N VAL A 18 -7.47 -7.64 9.68
CA VAL A 18 -7.67 -7.82 11.12
C VAL A 18 -7.17 -9.20 11.58
N TRP A 19 -7.41 -10.24 10.77
CA TRP A 19 -6.92 -11.57 11.05
C TRP A 19 -5.39 -11.65 11.11
N ILE A 20 -4.67 -11.07 10.14
CA ILE A 20 -3.20 -11.13 10.13
C ILE A 20 -2.58 -10.40 11.33
N LEU A 21 -3.22 -9.31 11.77
CA LEU A 21 -2.81 -8.54 12.94
C LEU A 21 -3.04 -9.27 14.26
N SER A 22 -3.86 -10.33 14.30
CA SER A 22 -4.08 -11.12 15.51
C SER A 22 -2.86 -11.92 15.94
N PHE A 23 -1.97 -12.26 15.01
CA PHE A 23 -0.74 -13.03 15.28
C PHE A 23 0.54 -12.35 14.76
N THR A 24 0.43 -11.26 14.00
CA THR A 24 1.58 -10.49 13.49
C THR A 24 1.69 -9.16 14.23
N PRO A 25 2.85 -8.84 14.84
CA PRO A 25 3.06 -7.52 15.42
C PRO A 25 2.88 -6.41 14.39
N LEU A 26 2.20 -5.33 14.79
CA LEU A 26 1.94 -4.14 13.96
C LEU A 26 3.21 -3.60 13.30
N SER A 27 4.31 -3.55 14.05
CA SER A 27 5.62 -3.09 13.55
C SER A 27 6.17 -3.90 12.38
N ARG A 28 5.77 -5.18 12.24
CA ARG A 28 6.16 -6.03 11.10
C ARG A 28 5.16 -5.96 9.94
N ALA A 29 3.88 -5.75 10.23
CA ALA A 29 2.84 -5.69 9.21
C ALA A 29 2.80 -4.34 8.46
N TYR A 30 2.99 -3.23 9.17
CA TYR A 30 2.90 -1.88 8.61
C TYR A 30 3.95 -1.54 7.54
N PRO A 31 5.17 -2.10 7.56
CA PRO A 31 6.11 -2.02 6.44
C PRO A 31 5.49 -2.37 5.08
N PHE A 32 4.63 -3.39 5.01
CA PHE A 32 3.97 -3.78 3.77
C PHE A 32 2.95 -2.74 3.28
N VAL A 33 2.27 -2.06 4.20
CA VAL A 33 1.36 -0.95 3.88
C VAL A 33 2.13 0.24 3.32
N ALA A 34 3.29 0.56 3.93
CA ALA A 34 4.16 1.62 3.42
C ALA A 34 4.68 1.32 2.01
N LEU A 35 5.05 0.07 1.72
CA LEU A 35 5.41 -0.37 0.37
C LEU A 35 4.24 -0.23 -0.61
N ALA A 36 3.01 -0.54 -0.19
CA ALA A 36 1.83 -0.37 -1.04
C ALA A 36 1.62 1.09 -1.45
N PHE A 37 1.91 2.07 -0.57
CA PHE A 37 1.85 3.50 -0.92
C PHE A 37 2.87 3.90 -1.99
N ALA A 38 4.00 3.21 -2.08
CA ALA A 38 4.99 3.40 -3.15
C ALA A 38 4.59 2.66 -4.45
N LEU A 39 4.22 1.38 -4.32
CA LEU A 39 3.96 0.50 -5.46
C LEU A 39 2.67 0.86 -6.21
N THR A 40 1.60 1.22 -5.50
CA THR A 40 0.30 1.52 -6.12
C THR A 40 0.38 2.62 -7.18
N PRO A 41 0.89 3.84 -6.89
CA PRO A 41 1.04 4.88 -7.90
C PRO A 41 2.05 4.53 -9.00
N LEU A 42 3.11 3.78 -8.69
CA LEU A 42 4.08 3.34 -9.71
C LEU A 42 3.44 2.38 -10.72
N LEU A 43 2.68 1.40 -10.23
CA LEU A 43 1.91 0.48 -11.06
C LEU A 43 0.76 1.20 -11.77
N GLY A 44 0.14 2.19 -11.13
CA GLY A 44 -0.81 3.13 -11.73
C GLY A 44 -0.25 3.80 -12.99
N GLY A 45 0.92 4.41 -12.86
CA GLY A 45 1.60 5.05 -13.99
C GLY A 45 2.06 4.06 -15.07
N LEU A 46 2.53 2.86 -14.70
CA LEU A 46 3.01 1.87 -15.66
C LEU A 46 1.87 1.16 -16.42
N LEU A 47 0.82 0.73 -15.73
CA LEU A 47 -0.26 -0.10 -16.28
C LEU A 47 -1.42 0.72 -16.84
N PHE A 48 -1.70 1.88 -16.24
CA PHE A 48 -2.84 2.73 -16.58
C PHE A 48 -2.42 4.07 -17.19
N ALA A 49 -1.12 4.28 -17.43
CA ALA A 49 -0.55 5.53 -17.96
C ALA A 49 -0.91 6.78 -17.13
N GLU A 50 -1.11 6.61 -15.82
CA GLU A 50 -1.38 7.73 -14.93
C GLU A 50 -0.18 8.69 -14.84
N PRO A 51 -0.42 10.02 -14.83
CA PRO A 51 0.66 10.99 -14.79
C PRO A 51 1.40 10.94 -13.45
N ILE A 52 2.65 10.44 -13.49
CA ILE A 52 3.54 10.48 -12.33
C ILE A 52 4.21 11.84 -12.24
N SER A 53 3.81 12.65 -11.25
CA SER A 53 4.46 13.93 -10.98
C SER A 53 5.78 13.75 -10.22
N LEU A 54 6.73 14.67 -10.43
CA LEU A 54 7.98 14.71 -9.65
C LEU A 54 7.72 14.84 -8.14
N ARG A 55 6.67 15.56 -7.74
CA ARG A 55 6.26 15.69 -6.33
C ARG A 55 5.88 14.35 -5.72
N LEU A 56 5.14 13.52 -6.46
CA LEU A 56 4.76 12.17 -6.04
C LEU A 56 6.00 11.28 -5.88
N LEU A 57 6.91 11.32 -6.85
CA LEU A 57 8.15 10.54 -6.80
C LEU A 57 9.02 10.90 -5.57
N LEU A 58 9.17 12.20 -5.28
CA LEU A 58 9.87 12.65 -4.07
C LEU A 58 9.18 12.18 -2.78
N GLY A 59 7.84 12.21 -2.75
CA GLY A 59 7.07 11.67 -1.63
C GLY A 59 7.28 10.18 -1.41
N ILE A 60 7.28 9.39 -2.49
CA ILE A 60 7.57 7.95 -2.46
C ILE A 60 8.98 7.69 -1.92
N LEU A 61 10.00 8.42 -2.39
CA LEU A 61 11.37 8.29 -1.89
C LEU A 61 11.46 8.59 -0.38
N LEU A 62 10.76 9.63 0.10
CA LEU A 62 10.68 9.95 1.53
C LEU A 62 10.01 8.85 2.36
N ILE A 63 8.91 8.28 1.86
CA ILE A 63 8.22 7.15 2.52
C ILE A 63 9.16 5.93 2.60
N LEU A 64 9.85 5.60 1.52
CA LEU A 64 10.78 4.47 1.47
C LEU A 64 12.00 4.70 2.39
N ALA A 65 12.52 5.92 2.45
CA ALA A 65 13.60 6.27 3.36
C ALA A 65 13.15 6.12 4.84
N GLY A 66 11.97 6.65 5.18
CA GLY A 66 11.41 6.48 6.52
C GLY A 66 11.14 5.01 6.86
N LEU A 67 10.64 4.24 5.90
CA LEU A 67 10.44 2.80 6.03
C LEU A 67 11.75 2.06 6.28
N PHE A 68 12.81 2.39 5.54
CA PHE A 68 14.13 1.80 5.74
C PHE A 68 14.63 2.02 7.18
N LEU A 69 14.45 3.22 7.74
CA LEU A 69 14.82 3.52 9.12
C LEU A 69 13.98 2.76 10.16
N VAL A 70 12.70 2.47 9.86
CA VAL A 70 11.83 1.69 10.75
C VAL A 70 12.16 0.20 10.68
N ALA A 71 12.63 -0.28 9.52
CA ALA A 71 12.93 -1.69 9.28
C ALA A 71 14.39 -2.08 9.58
N ALA A 72 15.31 -1.12 9.62
CA ALA A 72 16.72 -1.28 9.98
C ALA A 72 16.89 -1.53 11.49
#